data_AF-A0A2W0EHG5-F1
#
_entry.id   AF-A0A2W0EHG5-F1
#
_cell.length_a   1.000
_cell.length_b   1.000
_cell.length_c   1.000
_cell.angle_alpha   90.00
_cell.angle_beta   90.00
_cell.angle_gamma   90.00
#
_symmetry.space_group_name_H-M   'P 1'
#
loop_
_entity.id
_entity.type
_entity.pdbx_description
1 polymer ?
#
loop_
_entity_poly.entity_id
_entity_poly.type
_entity_poly.pdbx_seq_one_letter_code
_entity_poly.pdbx_strand_id
1 'polypeptide(L)'
;MKCDPNLYRATSPSLAVKPRLVRHLFLPPLIIAMMIGLGYIGFWISEHYGIRSLSENGQRQLELHARAVESEISKYTYLPSLLELETSVSQLLADPTPEHRQAVNDYLEGLNRRSRSRAIYVMDTTGRVMATSNWRDVDSYLGEDLSFRAYFQNAVRGQPGRFYGIGSTNGEPGYYLAHGLEEHGKIIGVAVVKVRLEAMEERWQRARLEAFVSDENGIIILSSDPARRLKSVVPLSEETKEKLARSLQYYWFPLNELQPLARETLSEGVEKLTFPANSELVSDDENISYLSQTRQLSDTPWNFTLLTPLQDLRREAINQGILVAVAFALCAFLLIAWNERRKV
;
A
#
# COMPACT_ATOMS: atom_id res chain seq x y z
N MET A 1 -82.15 29.16 60.83
CA MET A 1 -80.79 28.61 61.12
C MET A 1 -80.58 27.46 60.14
N LYS A 2 -79.56 27.41 59.27
CA LYS A 2 -78.21 27.99 59.23
C LYS A 2 -77.80 28.31 57.77
N CYS A 3 -76.90 29.27 57.63
CA CYS A 3 -76.13 29.59 56.42
C CYS A 3 -75.18 28.45 56.01
N ASP A 4 -74.82 28.42 54.72
CA ASP A 4 -73.42 28.31 54.25
C ASP A 4 -73.30 28.90 52.83
N PRO A 5 -72.15 29.47 52.42
CA PRO A 5 -72.03 30.60 51.50
C PRO A 5 -71.29 30.25 50.20
N ASN A 6 -71.30 31.20 49.25
CA ASN A 6 -70.32 31.46 48.18
C ASN A 6 -69.51 30.29 47.57
N LEU A 7 -69.52 30.20 46.23
CA LEU A 7 -68.35 30.66 45.46
C LEU A 7 -68.59 30.60 43.94
N TYR A 8 -68.33 31.77 43.34
CA TYR A 8 -68.15 32.07 41.93
C TYR A 8 -67.37 31.00 41.17
N ARG A 9 -67.94 30.48 40.07
CA ARG A 9 -67.20 29.76 39.04
C ARG A 9 -66.48 30.79 38.15
N ALA A 10 -65.18 30.97 38.36
CA ALA A 10 -64.31 31.64 37.42
C ALA A 10 -64.18 30.78 36.14
N THR A 11 -64.60 31.31 35.00
CA THR A 11 -64.27 30.75 33.68
C THR A 11 -62.77 30.90 33.44
N SER A 12 -62.07 29.79 33.22
CA SER A 12 -60.65 29.76 32.89
C SER A 12 -60.38 30.54 31.58
N PRO A 13 -59.32 31.35 31.50
CA PRO A 13 -58.93 31.98 30.24
C PRO A 13 -58.40 30.89 29.31
N SER A 14 -59.06 30.67 28.18
CA SER A 14 -58.54 29.81 27.12
C SER A 14 -57.26 30.44 26.56
N LEU A 15 -56.11 29.83 26.85
CA LEU A 15 -54.83 30.07 26.16
C LEU A 15 -54.93 29.57 24.70
N ALA A 16 -55.81 30.18 23.91
CA ALA A 16 -55.88 29.98 22.48
C ALA A 16 -54.72 30.76 21.85
N VAL A 17 -53.53 30.16 21.81
CA VAL A 17 -52.39 30.71 21.07
C VAL A 17 -52.84 30.90 19.62
N LYS A 18 -52.81 32.16 19.13
CA LYS A 18 -53.20 32.47 17.75
C LYS A 18 -52.38 31.60 16.80
N PRO A 19 -53.01 30.85 15.86
CA PRO A 19 -52.31 29.88 15.00
C PRO A 19 -51.21 30.52 14.13
N ARG A 20 -51.27 31.84 13.92
CA ARG A 20 -50.21 32.63 13.26
C ARG A 20 -48.92 32.68 14.08
N LEU A 21 -48.99 32.82 15.41
CA LEU A 21 -47.82 32.90 16.29
C LEU A 21 -47.09 31.55 16.41
N VAL A 22 -47.86 30.46 16.50
CA VAL A 22 -47.35 29.09 16.45
C VAL A 22 -46.59 28.85 15.14
N ARG A 23 -47.18 29.23 14.00
CA ARG A 23 -46.56 29.06 12.69
C ARG A 23 -45.24 29.84 12.54
N HIS A 24 -45.14 31.05 13.09
CA HIS A 24 -43.89 31.83 13.04
C HIS A 24 -42.79 31.29 13.97
N LEU A 25 -43.14 30.56 15.03
CA LEU A 25 -42.19 29.96 15.96
C LEU A 25 -41.62 28.62 15.46
N PHE A 26 -42.44 27.78 14.82
CA PHE A 26 -42.04 26.43 14.40
C PHE A 26 -41.56 26.31 12.95
N LEU A 27 -41.89 27.26 12.07
CA LEU A 27 -41.49 27.20 10.65
C LEU A 27 -39.97 27.44 10.43
N PRO A 28 -39.32 28.44 11.06
CA PRO A 28 -37.87 28.64 10.89
C PRO A 28 -36.99 27.45 11.32
N PRO A 29 -37.17 26.83 12.50
CA PRO A 29 -36.35 25.68 12.89
C PRO A 29 -36.59 24.46 11.99
N LEU A 30 -37.82 24.28 11.49
CA LEU A 30 -38.11 23.20 10.53
C LEU A 30 -37.37 23.41 9.20
N ILE A 31 -37.33 24.63 8.67
CA ILE A 31 -36.60 24.95 7.44
C ILE A 31 -35.10 24.73 7.64
N ILE A 32 -34.55 25.17 8.78
CA ILE A 32 -33.13 24.95 9.11
C ILE A 32 -32.82 23.45 9.22
N ALA A 33 -33.67 22.68 9.90
CA ALA A 33 -33.50 21.24 10.01
C ALA A 33 -33.55 20.55 8.63
N MET A 34 -34.48 20.95 7.76
CA MET A 34 -34.57 20.40 6.40
C MET A 34 -33.39 20.82 5.52
N MET A 35 -32.89 22.04 5.68
CA MET A 35 -31.69 22.53 5.00
C MET A 35 -30.46 21.70 5.38
N ILE A 36 -30.25 21.46 6.68
CA ILE A 36 -29.15 20.63 7.19
C ILE A 36 -29.32 19.18 6.70
N GLY A 37 -30.54 18.64 6.79
CA GLY A 37 -30.84 17.27 6.33
C GLY A 37 -30.57 17.06 4.84
N LEU A 38 -31.04 17.97 3.98
CA LEU A 38 -30.81 17.90 2.54
C LEU A 38 -29.35 18.11 2.18
N GLY A 39 -28.65 19.04 2.84
CA GLY A 39 -27.22 19.23 2.66
C GLY A 39 -26.41 18.00 3.05
N TYR A 40 -26.77 17.36 4.16
CA TYR A 40 -26.15 16.10 4.60
C TYR A 40 -26.41 14.95 3.62
N ILE A 41 -27.64 14.83 3.10
CA ILE A 41 -27.96 13.85 2.05
C ILE A 41 -27.14 14.12 0.79
N GLY A 42 -27.01 15.39 0.36
CA GLY A 42 -26.19 15.78 -0.78
C GLY A 42 -24.72 15.39 -0.60
N PHE A 43 -24.15 15.67 0.57
CA PHE A 43 -22.81 15.23 0.96
C PHE A 43 -22.65 13.71 0.89
N TRP A 44 -23.57 12.97 1.52
CA TRP A 44 -23.49 11.50 1.60
C TRP A 44 -23.58 10.83 0.23
N ILE A 45 -24.49 11.32 -0.62
CA ILE A 45 -24.62 10.87 -2.01
C ILE A 45 -23.34 11.17 -2.80
N SER A 46 -22.81 12.39 -2.68
CA SER A 46 -21.59 12.80 -3.37
C SER A 46 -20.37 11.98 -2.94
N GLU A 47 -20.21 11.72 -1.64
CA GLU A 47 -19.13 10.88 -1.11
C GLU A 47 -19.23 9.45 -1.64
N HIS A 48 -20.43 8.85 -1.63
CA HIS A 48 -20.64 7.48 -2.08
C HIS A 48 -20.33 7.29 -3.58
N TYR A 49 -20.87 8.16 -4.44
CA TYR A 49 -20.56 8.12 -5.87
C TYR A 49 -19.09 8.46 -6.15
N GLY A 50 -18.54 9.38 -5.38
CA GLY A 50 -17.14 9.76 -5.43
C GLY A 50 -16.19 8.59 -5.17
N ILE A 51 -16.42 7.85 -4.09
CA ILE A 51 -15.61 6.67 -3.72
C ILE A 51 -15.70 5.60 -4.80
N ARG A 52 -16.90 5.36 -5.36
CA ARG A 52 -17.08 4.39 -6.44
C ARG A 52 -16.29 4.76 -7.69
N SER A 53 -16.41 6.02 -8.14
CA SER A 53 -15.65 6.53 -9.29
C SER A 53 -14.14 6.47 -9.04
N LEU A 54 -13.70 6.84 -7.83
CA LEU A 54 -12.30 6.76 -7.44
C LEU A 54 -11.79 5.32 -7.44
N SER A 55 -12.60 4.37 -6.96
CA SER A 55 -12.28 2.95 -6.98
C SER A 55 -12.10 2.41 -8.40
N GLU A 56 -13.00 2.76 -9.33
CA GLU A 56 -12.92 2.34 -10.74
C GLU A 56 -11.69 2.94 -11.45
N ASN A 57 -11.36 4.20 -11.17
CA ASN A 57 -10.14 4.85 -11.67
C ASN A 57 -8.88 4.24 -11.05
N GLY A 58 -8.91 4.00 -9.74
CA GLY A 58 -7.82 3.42 -8.98
C GLY A 58 -7.52 1.98 -9.38
N GLN A 59 -8.52 1.18 -9.75
CA GLN A 59 -8.30 -0.18 -10.31
C GLN A 59 -7.45 -0.14 -11.59
N ARG A 60 -7.67 0.84 -12.47
CA ARG A 60 -6.86 1.01 -13.69
C ARG A 60 -5.42 1.39 -13.35
N GLN A 61 -5.22 2.30 -12.40
CA GLN A 61 -3.87 2.66 -11.95
C GLN A 61 -3.18 1.50 -11.23
N LEU A 62 -3.89 0.80 -10.37
CA LEU A 62 -3.44 -0.40 -9.67
C LEU A 62 -2.92 -1.44 -10.67
N GLU A 63 -3.69 -1.71 -11.73
CA GLU A 63 -3.30 -2.66 -12.79
C GLU A 63 -2.02 -2.21 -13.51
N LEU A 64 -1.93 -0.93 -13.88
CA LEU A 64 -0.77 -0.39 -14.57
C LEU A 64 0.50 -0.45 -13.71
N HIS A 65 0.40 -0.08 -12.42
CA HIS A 65 1.54 -0.07 -11.52
C HIS A 65 1.95 -1.47 -11.07
N ALA A 66 1.00 -2.38 -10.83
CA ALA A 66 1.29 -3.79 -10.56
C ALA A 66 2.05 -4.43 -11.74
N ARG A 67 1.59 -4.21 -12.98
CA ARG A 67 2.31 -4.67 -14.19
C ARG A 67 3.71 -4.06 -14.32
N ALA A 68 3.89 -2.81 -13.89
CA ALA A 68 5.21 -2.18 -13.90
C ALA A 68 6.16 -2.88 -12.91
N VAL A 69 5.67 -3.32 -11.74
CA VAL A 69 6.45 -4.13 -10.78
C VAL A 69 6.79 -5.49 -11.36
N GLU A 70 5.79 -6.20 -11.90
CA GLU A 70 5.99 -7.49 -12.56
C GLU A 70 7.06 -7.36 -13.66
N SER A 71 6.90 -6.40 -14.57
CA SER A 71 7.85 -6.15 -15.65
C SER A 71 9.26 -5.82 -15.16
N GLU A 72 9.40 -5.07 -14.06
CA GLU A 72 10.72 -4.80 -13.48
C GLU A 72 11.40 -6.07 -12.99
N ILE A 73 10.66 -7.00 -12.38
CA ILE A 73 11.19 -8.27 -11.90
C ILE A 73 11.48 -9.22 -13.08
N SER A 74 10.55 -9.35 -14.03
CA SER A 74 10.66 -10.28 -15.16
C SER A 74 11.90 -10.04 -16.05
N LYS A 75 12.40 -8.79 -16.09
CA LYS A 75 13.66 -8.43 -16.79
C LYS A 75 14.88 -9.23 -16.31
N TYR A 76 14.85 -9.74 -15.09
CA TYR A 76 15.98 -10.43 -14.47
C TYR A 76 15.77 -11.95 -14.39
N THR A 77 14.55 -12.46 -14.60
CA THR A 77 14.22 -13.88 -14.37
C THR A 77 15.03 -14.86 -15.21
N TYR A 78 15.41 -14.49 -16.42
CA TYR A 78 16.19 -15.33 -17.33
C TYR A 78 17.71 -15.19 -17.14
N LEU A 79 18.18 -14.15 -16.46
CA LEU A 79 19.62 -13.84 -16.38
C LEU A 79 20.43 -14.93 -15.67
N PRO A 80 19.98 -15.52 -14.54
CA PRO A 80 20.72 -16.60 -13.90
C PRO A 80 20.95 -17.80 -14.83
N SER A 81 19.95 -18.21 -15.62
CA SER A 81 20.07 -19.37 -16.51
C SER A 81 20.96 -19.10 -17.73
N LEU A 82 21.14 -17.85 -18.15
CA LEU A 82 22.11 -17.53 -19.20
C LEU A 82 23.56 -17.82 -18.81
N LEU A 83 23.87 -17.88 -17.50
CA LEU A 83 25.22 -18.22 -17.04
C LEU A 83 25.57 -19.69 -17.28
N GLU A 84 24.58 -20.54 -17.56
CA GLU A 84 24.79 -21.94 -17.97
C GLU A 84 25.44 -22.03 -19.37
N LEU A 85 25.22 -21.02 -20.22
CA LEU A 85 25.77 -20.97 -21.57
C LEU A 85 27.21 -20.43 -21.61
N GLU A 86 27.73 -19.94 -20.48
CA GLU A 86 29.03 -19.28 -20.40
C GLU A 86 30.12 -20.29 -20.01
N THR A 87 31.01 -20.62 -20.96
CA THR A 87 32.06 -21.63 -20.75
C THR A 87 33.02 -21.27 -19.61
N SER A 88 33.29 -19.99 -19.37
CA SER A 88 34.14 -19.58 -18.25
C SER A 88 33.53 -19.93 -16.89
N VAL A 89 32.19 -19.94 -16.79
CA VAL A 89 31.46 -20.32 -15.57
C VAL A 89 31.60 -21.82 -15.30
N SER A 90 31.40 -22.68 -16.32
CA SER A 90 31.58 -24.12 -16.13
C SER A 90 33.04 -24.49 -15.82
N GLN A 91 34.01 -23.84 -16.47
CA GLN A 91 35.44 -24.00 -16.16
C GLN A 91 35.78 -23.62 -14.72
N LEU A 92 35.25 -22.49 -14.22
CA LEU A 92 35.45 -22.08 -12.83
C LEU A 92 34.87 -23.10 -11.84
N LEU A 93 33.69 -23.64 -12.12
CA LEU A 93 33.02 -24.61 -11.24
C LEU A 93 33.68 -25.98 -11.27
N ALA A 94 34.30 -26.36 -12.39
CA ALA A 94 35.06 -27.60 -12.52
C ALA A 94 36.46 -27.51 -11.89
N ASP A 95 37.16 -26.39 -12.09
CA ASP A 95 38.53 -26.16 -11.60
C ASP A 95 38.69 -24.71 -11.09
N PRO A 96 38.55 -24.45 -9.78
CA PRO A 96 38.45 -23.10 -9.23
C PRO A 96 39.81 -22.39 -9.04
N THR A 97 40.54 -22.18 -10.13
CA THR A 97 41.81 -21.43 -10.15
C THR A 97 41.59 -19.92 -10.00
N PRO A 98 42.61 -19.16 -9.52
CA PRO A 98 42.56 -17.69 -9.52
C PRO A 98 42.29 -17.10 -10.90
N GLU A 99 42.83 -17.69 -11.95
CA GLU A 99 42.68 -17.25 -13.35
C GLU A 99 41.23 -17.43 -13.84
N HIS A 100 40.61 -18.61 -13.64
CA HIS A 100 39.21 -18.83 -13.99
C HIS A 100 38.28 -17.91 -13.20
N ARG A 101 38.57 -17.70 -11.91
CA ARG A 101 37.78 -16.79 -11.06
C ARG A 101 37.83 -15.36 -11.59
N GLN A 102 39.03 -14.88 -11.95
CA GLN A 102 39.19 -13.53 -12.46
C GLN A 102 38.39 -13.32 -13.75
N ALA A 103 38.44 -14.28 -14.68
CA ALA A 103 37.69 -14.23 -15.92
C ALA A 103 36.16 -14.12 -15.68
N VAL A 104 35.62 -14.93 -14.77
CA VAL A 104 34.19 -14.88 -14.43
C VAL A 104 33.83 -13.60 -13.67
N ASN A 105 34.67 -13.13 -12.74
CA ASN A 105 34.47 -11.87 -12.04
C ASN A 105 34.33 -10.67 -13.01
N ASP A 106 35.26 -10.54 -13.97
CA ASP A 106 35.23 -9.48 -14.98
C ASP A 106 33.97 -9.60 -15.88
N TYR A 107 33.60 -10.83 -16.25
CA TYR A 107 32.37 -11.09 -17.02
C TYR A 107 31.11 -10.67 -16.26
N LEU A 108 30.97 -11.09 -15.00
CA LEU A 108 29.82 -10.78 -14.14
C LEU A 108 29.74 -9.28 -13.83
N GLU A 109 30.86 -8.59 -13.62
CA GLU A 109 30.92 -7.13 -13.47
C GLU A 109 30.38 -6.43 -14.72
N GLY A 110 30.82 -6.87 -15.91
CA GLY A 110 30.30 -6.38 -17.19
C GLY A 110 28.80 -6.64 -17.37
N LEU A 111 28.34 -7.84 -17.02
CA LEU A 111 26.94 -8.24 -17.12
C LEU A 111 26.05 -7.44 -16.16
N ASN A 112 26.48 -7.27 -14.90
CA ASN A 112 25.78 -6.48 -13.88
C ASN A 112 25.62 -5.02 -14.33
N ARG A 113 26.68 -4.42 -14.89
CA ARG A 113 26.62 -3.04 -15.42
C ARG A 113 25.63 -2.87 -16.58
N ARG A 114 25.52 -3.86 -17.47
CA ARG A 114 24.59 -3.82 -18.63
C ARG A 114 23.14 -4.09 -18.23
N SER A 115 22.92 -5.11 -17.39
CA SER A 115 21.58 -5.47 -16.90
C SER A 115 21.05 -4.50 -15.85
N ARG A 116 21.94 -3.76 -15.18
CA ARG A 116 21.64 -2.83 -14.08
C ARG A 116 21.00 -3.51 -12.86
N SER A 117 21.35 -4.77 -12.61
CA SER A 117 21.06 -5.45 -11.35
C SER A 117 21.90 -4.88 -10.20
N ARG A 118 21.59 -5.29 -8.95
CA ARG A 118 22.38 -4.91 -7.77
C ARG A 118 23.68 -5.72 -7.71
N ALA A 119 23.60 -7.03 -7.93
CA ALA A 119 24.73 -7.93 -7.99
C ALA A 119 24.39 -9.20 -8.79
N ILE A 120 25.40 -9.84 -9.37
CA ILE A 120 25.31 -11.16 -10.00
C ILE A 120 26.48 -12.00 -9.49
N TYR A 121 26.21 -13.24 -9.08
CA TYR A 121 27.24 -14.12 -8.54
C TYR A 121 26.95 -15.58 -8.85
N VAL A 122 28.02 -16.38 -8.81
CA VAL A 122 27.98 -17.83 -9.01
C VAL A 122 28.48 -18.51 -7.74
N MET A 123 27.74 -19.52 -7.29
CA MET A 123 28.11 -20.38 -6.17
C MET A 123 28.41 -21.80 -6.66
N ASP A 124 29.27 -22.49 -5.93
CA ASP A 124 29.42 -23.94 -6.06
C ASP A 124 28.21 -24.69 -5.47
N THR A 125 28.20 -26.03 -5.59
CA THR A 125 27.12 -26.88 -5.05
C THR A 125 27.08 -26.93 -3.52
N THR A 126 28.07 -26.37 -2.82
CA THR A 126 28.08 -26.26 -1.36
C THR A 126 27.47 -24.96 -0.88
N GLY A 127 27.24 -24.00 -1.77
CA GLY A 127 26.67 -22.68 -1.45
C GLY A 127 27.72 -21.60 -1.21
N ARG A 128 28.99 -21.88 -1.54
CA ARG A 128 30.07 -20.91 -1.43
C ARG A 128 30.17 -20.09 -2.71
N VAL A 129 30.27 -18.76 -2.58
CA VAL A 129 30.40 -17.85 -3.72
C VAL A 129 31.79 -17.97 -4.35
N MET A 130 31.83 -18.38 -5.61
CA MET A 130 33.06 -18.64 -6.37
C MET A 130 33.51 -17.42 -7.19
N ALA A 131 32.54 -16.64 -7.69
CA ALA A 131 32.76 -15.38 -8.40
C ALA A 131 31.55 -14.45 -8.24
N THR A 132 31.78 -13.13 -8.27
CA THR A 132 30.73 -12.13 -8.08
C THR A 132 31.03 -10.84 -8.85
N SER A 133 29.99 -10.14 -9.28
CA SER A 133 30.10 -8.87 -10.00
C SER A 133 30.64 -7.72 -9.14
N ASN A 134 30.52 -7.80 -7.82
CA ASN A 134 30.97 -6.78 -6.87
C ASN A 134 32.32 -7.16 -6.21
N TRP A 135 33.15 -7.94 -6.90
CA TRP A 135 34.36 -8.54 -6.34
C TRP A 135 35.44 -7.52 -5.90
N ARG A 136 35.38 -6.28 -6.43
CA ARG A 136 36.26 -5.16 -6.05
C ARG A 136 35.69 -4.30 -4.92
N ASP A 137 34.42 -4.48 -4.58
CA ASP A 137 33.73 -3.64 -3.62
C ASP A 137 33.97 -4.13 -2.19
N VAL A 138 33.86 -3.23 -1.22
CA VAL A 138 34.08 -3.56 0.21
C VAL A 138 33.04 -4.55 0.76
N ASP A 139 31.87 -4.62 0.12
CA ASP A 139 30.78 -5.54 0.43
C ASP A 139 30.72 -6.73 -0.55
N SER A 140 31.86 -7.09 -1.14
CA SER A 140 32.02 -8.24 -2.03
C SER A 140 31.43 -9.52 -1.44
N TYR A 141 30.66 -10.26 -2.24
CA TYR A 141 30.15 -11.57 -1.86
C TYR A 141 31.18 -12.70 -2.02
N LEU A 142 32.38 -12.41 -2.52
CA LEU A 142 33.35 -13.44 -2.88
C LEU A 142 33.75 -14.29 -1.66
N GLY A 143 33.54 -15.60 -1.74
CA GLY A 143 33.91 -16.55 -0.69
C GLY A 143 32.92 -16.70 0.46
N GLU A 144 31.84 -15.90 0.48
CA GLU A 144 30.75 -16.02 1.46
C GLU A 144 30.04 -17.38 1.35
N ASP A 145 29.59 -17.91 2.48
CA ASP A 145 28.73 -19.09 2.55
C ASP A 145 27.27 -18.63 2.59
N LEU A 146 26.53 -18.96 1.52
CA LEU A 146 25.11 -18.64 1.37
C LEU A 146 24.24 -19.90 1.26
N SER A 147 24.77 -21.05 1.70
CA SER A 147 24.12 -22.37 1.65
C SER A 147 22.78 -22.43 2.41
N PHE A 148 22.64 -21.59 3.44
CA PHE A 148 21.43 -21.48 4.26
C PHE A 148 20.30 -20.68 3.59
N ARG A 149 20.58 -19.97 2.49
CA ARG A 149 19.59 -19.11 1.84
C ARG A 149 18.58 -19.93 1.04
N ALA A 150 17.29 -19.62 1.21
CA ALA A 150 16.20 -20.36 0.57
C ALA A 150 16.31 -20.41 -0.97
N TYR A 151 16.79 -19.33 -1.60
CA TYR A 151 17.01 -19.31 -3.06
C TYR A 151 18.06 -20.34 -3.50
N PHE A 152 19.12 -20.54 -2.72
CA PHE A 152 20.17 -21.52 -3.02
C PHE A 152 19.64 -22.94 -2.82
N GLN A 153 18.97 -23.19 -1.70
CA GLN A 153 18.38 -24.51 -1.39
C GLN A 153 17.38 -24.99 -2.45
N ASN A 154 16.64 -24.08 -3.08
CA ASN A 154 15.77 -24.41 -4.19
C ASN A 154 16.56 -24.63 -5.49
N ALA A 155 17.45 -23.69 -5.85
CA ALA A 155 18.22 -23.73 -7.08
C ALA A 155 19.11 -24.97 -7.20
N VAL A 156 19.78 -25.39 -6.12
CA VAL A 156 20.65 -26.58 -6.11
C VAL A 156 19.87 -27.89 -6.26
N ARG A 157 18.54 -27.86 -6.10
CA ARG A 157 17.61 -28.98 -6.34
C ARG A 157 16.95 -28.91 -7.73
N GLY A 158 17.39 -27.99 -8.59
CA GLY A 158 16.83 -27.78 -9.93
C GLY A 158 15.52 -26.99 -9.94
N GLN A 159 15.10 -26.44 -8.80
CA GLN A 159 13.91 -25.60 -8.72
C GLN A 159 14.31 -24.12 -8.83
N PRO A 160 13.56 -23.26 -9.54
CA PRO A 160 13.84 -21.83 -9.54
C PRO A 160 13.88 -21.27 -8.11
N GLY A 161 14.98 -20.61 -7.75
CA GLY A 161 15.10 -19.93 -6.47
C GLY A 161 14.56 -18.51 -6.57
N ARG A 162 13.59 -18.17 -5.73
CA ARG A 162 13.02 -16.82 -5.63
C ARG A 162 12.90 -16.46 -4.15
N PHE A 163 13.44 -15.33 -3.74
CA PHE A 163 13.48 -14.97 -2.33
C PHE A 163 13.64 -13.47 -2.15
N TYR A 164 12.76 -12.83 -1.40
CA TYR A 164 13.06 -11.52 -0.82
C TYR A 164 13.78 -11.72 0.50
N GLY A 165 14.86 -10.99 0.73
CA GLY A 165 15.45 -10.94 2.05
C GLY A 165 16.44 -9.82 2.24
N ILE A 166 16.85 -9.64 3.48
CA ILE A 166 17.85 -8.67 3.88
C ILE A 166 19.22 -9.34 3.91
N GLY A 167 20.17 -8.75 3.18
CA GLY A 167 21.54 -9.25 3.08
C GLY A 167 22.22 -9.30 4.45
N SER A 168 22.86 -10.43 4.77
CA SER A 168 23.58 -10.61 6.03
C SER A 168 24.87 -9.79 6.10
N THR A 169 25.48 -9.53 4.95
CA THR A 169 26.76 -8.82 4.84
C THR A 169 26.61 -7.31 5.03
N ASN A 170 25.63 -6.69 4.36
CA ASN A 170 25.49 -5.23 4.28
C ASN A 170 24.13 -4.71 4.76
N GLY A 171 23.22 -5.58 5.21
CA GLY A 171 21.89 -5.18 5.68
C GLY A 171 20.97 -4.65 4.58
N GLU A 172 21.35 -4.78 3.31
CA GLU A 172 20.55 -4.27 2.21
C GLU A 172 19.45 -5.26 1.82
N PRO A 173 18.18 -4.82 1.73
CA PRO A 173 17.12 -5.64 1.18
C PRO A 173 17.40 -5.97 -0.30
N GLY A 174 16.83 -7.05 -0.77
CA GLY A 174 16.91 -7.42 -2.17
C GLY A 174 16.00 -8.58 -2.51
N TYR A 175 15.65 -8.64 -3.78
CA TYR A 175 14.98 -9.82 -4.35
C TYR A 175 15.99 -10.64 -5.14
N TYR A 176 16.13 -11.90 -4.75
CA TYR A 176 17.12 -12.83 -5.26
C TYR A 176 16.43 -13.81 -6.20
N LEU A 177 16.97 -13.91 -7.41
CA LEU A 177 16.59 -14.86 -8.44
C LEU A 177 17.75 -15.82 -8.65
N ALA A 178 17.52 -17.11 -8.47
CA ALA A 178 18.55 -18.13 -8.54
C ALA A 178 18.18 -19.28 -9.48
N HIS A 179 19.19 -19.86 -10.12
CA HIS A 179 19.04 -20.97 -11.04
C HIS A 179 20.20 -21.97 -10.85
N GLY A 180 19.88 -23.25 -10.79
CA GLY A 180 20.89 -24.32 -10.79
C GLY A 180 21.51 -24.42 -12.17
N LEU A 181 22.83 -24.34 -12.25
CA LEU A 181 23.58 -24.45 -13.50
C LEU A 181 23.83 -25.92 -13.79
N GLU A 182 23.36 -26.42 -14.93
CA GLU A 182 23.49 -27.82 -15.31
C GLU A 182 24.61 -28.06 -16.33
N GLU A 183 25.32 -29.18 -16.17
CA GLU A 183 26.24 -29.69 -17.17
C GLU A 183 26.06 -31.22 -17.25
N HIS A 184 25.81 -31.74 -18.45
CA HIS A 184 25.51 -33.17 -18.68
C HIS A 184 24.38 -33.73 -17.80
N GLY A 185 23.35 -32.91 -17.51
CA GLY A 185 22.20 -33.30 -16.67
C GLY A 185 22.48 -33.35 -15.17
N LYS A 186 23.59 -32.76 -14.72
CA LYS A 186 23.94 -32.62 -13.30
C LYS A 186 24.12 -31.15 -12.96
N ILE A 187 23.57 -30.71 -11.82
CA ILE A 187 23.81 -29.36 -11.30
C ILE A 187 25.28 -29.26 -10.84
N ILE A 188 26.01 -28.33 -11.43
CA ILE A 188 27.44 -28.03 -11.13
C ILE A 188 27.62 -26.79 -10.27
N GLY A 189 26.57 -25.97 -10.10
CA GLY A 189 26.60 -24.76 -9.28
C GLY A 189 25.27 -24.03 -9.32
N VAL A 190 25.24 -22.81 -8.76
CA VAL A 190 24.04 -21.96 -8.75
C VAL A 190 24.41 -20.54 -9.16
N ALA A 191 23.72 -20.02 -10.16
CA ALA A 191 23.76 -18.62 -10.54
C ALA A 191 22.71 -17.82 -9.77
N VAL A 192 23.05 -16.60 -9.34
CA VAL A 192 22.11 -15.71 -8.63
C VAL A 192 22.22 -14.28 -9.14
N VAL A 193 21.08 -13.63 -9.24
CA VAL A 193 20.93 -12.20 -9.52
C VAL A 193 20.16 -11.55 -8.37
N LYS A 194 20.75 -10.51 -7.76
CA LYS A 194 20.08 -9.61 -6.81
C LYS A 194 19.48 -8.45 -7.59
N VAL A 195 18.15 -8.34 -7.60
CA VAL A 195 17.38 -7.30 -8.29
C VAL A 195 17.43 -5.99 -7.51
N ARG A 196 17.54 -4.88 -8.22
CA ARG A 196 17.48 -3.52 -7.67
C ARG A 196 16.03 -3.03 -7.66
N LEU A 197 15.36 -3.12 -6.52
CA LEU A 197 13.95 -2.73 -6.38
C LEU A 197 13.77 -1.26 -5.93
N GLU A 198 14.83 -0.63 -5.41
CA GLU A 198 14.83 0.74 -4.88
C GLU A 198 14.44 1.77 -5.95
N ALA A 199 14.86 1.53 -7.20
CA ALA A 199 14.50 2.36 -8.34
C ALA A 199 12.99 2.42 -8.58
N MET A 200 12.22 1.42 -8.11
CA MET A 200 10.77 1.46 -8.16
C MET A 200 10.20 2.43 -7.13
N GLU A 201 10.68 2.37 -5.90
CA GLU A 201 10.24 3.23 -4.80
C GLU A 201 10.55 4.71 -5.10
N GLU A 202 11.73 5.00 -5.63
CA GLU A 202 12.11 6.33 -6.10
C GLU A 202 11.18 6.85 -7.21
N ARG A 203 10.69 5.98 -8.10
CA ARG A 203 9.72 6.35 -9.13
C ARG A 203 8.38 6.71 -8.51
N TRP A 204 7.90 5.93 -7.54
CA TRP A 204 6.64 6.21 -6.85
C TRP A 204 6.72 7.51 -6.04
N GLN A 205 7.81 7.72 -5.30
CA GLN A 205 8.06 8.96 -4.56
C GLN A 205 8.04 10.19 -5.48
N ARG A 206 8.77 10.15 -6.60
CA ARG A 206 8.78 11.25 -7.59
C ARG A 206 7.42 11.50 -8.23
N ALA A 207 6.65 10.44 -8.47
CA ALA A 207 5.30 10.52 -9.00
C ALA A 207 4.25 10.92 -7.95
N ARG A 208 4.64 11.04 -6.67
CA ARG A 208 3.72 11.21 -5.52
C ARG A 208 2.63 10.12 -5.49
N LEU A 209 2.97 8.93 -5.98
CA LEU A 209 2.11 7.76 -5.90
C LEU A 209 2.27 7.15 -4.52
N GLU A 210 1.19 7.10 -3.75
CA GLU A 210 1.19 6.36 -2.49
C GLU A 210 0.88 4.89 -2.74
N ALA A 211 1.91 4.06 -2.69
CA ALA A 211 1.78 2.64 -2.93
C ALA A 211 2.84 1.85 -2.19
N PHE A 212 2.55 0.57 -1.96
CA PHE A 212 3.51 -0.37 -1.39
C PHE A 212 3.29 -1.78 -1.94
N VAL A 213 4.31 -2.62 -1.78
CA VAL A 213 4.23 -4.06 -2.04
C VAL A 213 4.44 -4.79 -0.73
N SER A 214 3.50 -5.67 -0.38
CA SER A 214 3.66 -6.61 0.73
C SER A 214 3.94 -8.02 0.22
N ASP A 215 4.82 -8.74 0.88
CA ASP A 215 5.12 -10.12 0.52
C ASP A 215 4.10 -11.14 1.04
N GLU A 216 4.40 -12.43 0.88
CA GLU A 216 3.56 -13.54 1.32
C GLU A 216 3.29 -13.58 2.82
N ASN A 217 4.13 -12.94 3.63
CA ASN A 217 3.95 -12.85 5.08
C ASN A 217 3.22 -11.56 5.49
N GLY A 218 2.76 -10.76 4.52
CA GLY A 218 2.12 -9.47 4.75
C GLY A 218 3.10 -8.39 5.21
N ILE A 219 4.41 -8.57 5.00
CA ILE A 219 5.41 -7.56 5.33
C ILE A 219 5.60 -6.62 4.16
N ILE A 220 5.57 -5.31 4.41
CA ILE A 220 5.80 -4.29 3.39
C ILE A 220 7.28 -4.30 3.00
N ILE A 221 7.59 -4.79 1.80
CA ILE A 221 8.96 -4.93 1.29
C ILE A 221 9.37 -3.79 0.36
N LEU A 222 8.42 -3.11 -0.28
CA LEU A 222 8.62 -1.89 -1.05
C LEU A 222 7.57 -0.86 -0.67
N SER A 223 7.93 0.41 -0.55
CA SER A 223 6.98 1.48 -0.22
C SER A 223 7.42 2.83 -0.77
N SER A 224 6.47 3.61 -1.25
CA SER A 224 6.68 5.03 -1.55
C SER A 224 6.99 5.83 -0.27
N ASP A 225 6.44 5.43 0.87
CA ASP A 225 6.70 6.02 2.19
C ASP A 225 7.67 5.11 2.98
N PRO A 226 8.93 5.53 3.19
CA PRO A 226 9.91 4.76 3.96
C PRO A 226 9.45 4.37 5.36
N ALA A 227 8.59 5.17 6.00
CA ALA A 227 8.08 4.89 7.36
C ALA A 227 7.12 3.69 7.41
N ARG A 228 6.64 3.21 6.25
CA ARG A 228 5.81 2.00 6.14
C ARG A 228 6.63 0.74 5.85
N ARG A 229 7.91 0.87 5.46
CA ARG A 229 8.74 -0.29 5.11
C ARG A 229 8.93 -1.21 6.33
N LEU A 230 8.90 -2.52 6.07
CA LEU A 230 9.03 -3.60 7.05
C LEU A 230 7.97 -3.59 8.16
N LYS A 231 6.86 -2.86 7.97
CA LYS A 231 5.66 -3.02 8.78
C LYS A 231 4.78 -4.14 8.23
N SER A 232 4.01 -4.80 9.09
CA SER A 232 3.03 -5.79 8.66
C SER A 232 1.67 -5.15 8.35
N VAL A 233 1.02 -5.57 7.26
CA VAL A 233 -0.32 -5.06 6.88
C VAL A 233 -1.45 -5.70 7.70
N VAL A 234 -1.14 -6.83 8.32
CA VAL A 234 -2.00 -7.57 9.26
C VAL A 234 -1.29 -7.77 10.60
N PRO A 235 -2.02 -7.95 11.71
CA PRO A 235 -1.45 -8.37 12.96
C PRO A 235 -0.70 -9.70 12.81
N LEU A 236 0.53 -9.76 13.34
CA LEU A 236 1.31 -11.00 13.39
C LEU A 236 1.27 -11.58 14.80
N SER A 237 0.99 -12.88 14.90
CA SER A 237 1.13 -13.61 16.17
C SER A 237 2.60 -13.68 16.59
N GLU A 238 2.86 -13.79 17.90
CA GLU A 238 4.22 -13.94 18.41
C GLU A 238 4.94 -15.18 17.85
N GLU A 239 4.21 -16.28 17.65
CA GLU A 239 4.73 -17.48 16.98
C GLU A 239 5.18 -17.19 15.54
N THR A 240 4.40 -16.41 14.79
CA THR A 240 4.75 -16.03 13.42
C THR A 240 5.98 -15.14 13.41
N LYS A 241 6.05 -14.14 14.31
CA LYS A 241 7.23 -13.27 14.44
C LYS A 241 8.48 -14.08 14.78
N GLU A 242 8.39 -15.04 15.69
CA GLU A 242 9.51 -15.90 16.05
C GLU A 242 9.97 -16.76 14.87
N LYS A 243 9.02 -17.35 14.12
CA LYS A 243 9.32 -18.10 12.89
C LYS A 243 10.03 -17.23 11.85
N LEU A 244 9.55 -16.01 11.63
CA LEU A 244 10.16 -15.08 10.67
C LEU A 244 11.54 -14.60 11.14
N ALA A 245 11.72 -14.34 12.44
CA ALA A 245 13.03 -13.98 13.00
C ALA A 245 14.06 -15.11 12.79
N ARG A 246 13.66 -16.37 13.03
CA ARG A 246 14.53 -17.54 12.81
C ARG A 246 14.90 -17.76 11.34
N SER A 247 14.05 -17.32 10.40
CA SER A 247 14.32 -17.44 8.96
C SER A 247 15.41 -16.48 8.46
N LEU A 248 15.73 -15.43 9.24
CA LEU A 248 16.61 -14.33 8.86
C LEU A 248 16.20 -13.61 7.56
N GLN A 249 14.96 -13.81 7.09
CA GLN A 249 14.42 -13.17 5.89
C GLN A 249 14.39 -11.64 6.03
N TYR A 250 13.89 -11.15 7.17
CA TYR A 250 13.84 -9.73 7.51
C TYR A 250 14.89 -9.35 8.56
N TYR A 251 15.96 -10.13 8.69
CA TYR A 251 16.97 -9.92 9.73
C TYR A 251 16.33 -9.77 11.13
N TRP A 252 16.80 -8.86 11.99
CA TRP A 252 16.28 -8.62 13.34
C TRP A 252 15.24 -7.48 13.40
N PHE A 253 14.57 -7.17 12.30
CA PHE A 253 13.54 -6.12 12.33
C PHE A 253 12.34 -6.54 13.19
N PRO A 254 11.72 -5.60 13.94
CA PRO A 254 10.63 -5.92 14.88
C PRO A 254 9.31 -6.30 14.20
N LEU A 255 9.15 -5.98 12.91
CA LEU A 255 7.95 -6.25 12.10
C LEU A 255 6.67 -5.71 12.77
N ASN A 256 6.73 -4.46 13.22
CA ASN A 256 5.59 -3.78 13.82
C ASN A 256 4.42 -3.67 12.82
N GLU A 257 3.20 -3.72 13.32
CA GLU A 257 2.02 -3.57 12.47
C GLU A 257 1.90 -2.13 11.93
N LEU A 258 1.46 -2.01 10.67
CA LEU A 258 0.94 -0.77 10.11
C LEU A 258 -0.47 -0.55 10.67
N GLN A 259 -0.56 0.13 11.81
CA GLN A 259 -1.82 0.34 12.52
C GLN A 259 -2.58 1.55 11.99
N PRO A 260 -3.71 1.38 11.28
CA PRO A 260 -4.61 2.48 10.97
C PRO A 260 -5.40 2.90 12.21
N LEU A 261 -5.74 4.19 12.31
CA LEU A 261 -6.67 4.73 13.30
C LEU A 261 -8.10 4.23 13.07
N ALA A 262 -8.47 3.98 11.80
CA ALA A 262 -9.74 3.41 11.41
C ALA A 262 -9.58 2.57 10.14
N ARG A 263 -10.26 1.43 10.08
CA ARG A 263 -10.33 0.54 8.92
C ARG A 263 -11.79 0.19 8.66
N GLU A 264 -12.24 0.42 7.44
CA GLU A 264 -13.59 0.06 6.96
C GLU A 264 -13.46 -0.70 5.65
N THR A 265 -13.89 -1.96 5.61
CA THR A 265 -13.90 -2.75 4.38
C THR A 265 -15.11 -2.38 3.53
N LEU A 266 -14.87 -1.91 2.30
CA LEU A 266 -15.92 -1.49 1.38
C LEU A 266 -16.34 -2.63 0.44
N SER A 267 -15.36 -3.37 -0.07
CA SER A 267 -15.55 -4.57 -0.88
C SER A 267 -14.30 -5.45 -0.82
N GLU A 268 -14.31 -6.59 -1.51
CA GLU A 268 -13.11 -7.42 -1.65
C GLU A 268 -11.95 -6.61 -2.25
N GLY A 269 -10.80 -6.62 -1.57
CA GLY A 269 -9.60 -5.88 -2.00
C GLY A 269 -9.70 -4.36 -1.93
N VAL A 270 -10.79 -3.79 -1.38
CA VAL A 270 -10.99 -2.33 -1.27
C VAL A 270 -11.38 -1.96 0.16
N GLU A 271 -10.56 -1.11 0.77
CA GLU A 271 -10.75 -0.66 2.15
C GLU A 271 -10.58 0.86 2.26
N LYS A 272 -11.24 1.48 3.23
CA LYS A 272 -10.95 2.83 3.68
C LYS A 272 -10.07 2.74 4.91
N LEU A 273 -8.84 3.27 4.80
CA LEU A 273 -7.86 3.27 5.88
C LEU A 273 -7.57 4.70 6.31
N THR A 274 -7.58 4.97 7.61
CA THR A 274 -7.21 6.29 8.15
C THR A 274 -5.92 6.17 8.93
N PHE A 275 -4.94 7.01 8.62
CA PHE A 275 -3.66 7.11 9.31
C PHE A 275 -3.50 8.50 9.94
N PRO A 276 -2.66 8.65 10.99
CA PRO A 276 -2.23 9.98 11.40
C PRO A 276 -1.51 10.67 10.22
N ALA A 277 -1.62 12.00 10.10
CA ALA A 277 -0.81 12.73 9.14
C ALA A 277 0.67 12.48 9.41
N ASN A 278 1.44 12.18 8.34
CA ASN A 278 2.90 12.18 8.44
C ASN A 278 3.35 13.62 8.69
N SER A 279 4.00 13.85 9.83
CA SER A 279 4.49 15.16 10.29
C SER A 279 5.52 15.84 9.38
N GLU A 280 5.94 15.19 8.28
CA GLU A 280 6.97 15.69 7.37
C GLU A 280 6.43 16.37 6.09
N LEU A 281 5.14 16.21 5.75
CA LEU A 281 4.61 16.69 4.45
C LEU A 281 3.34 17.55 4.55
N VAL A 282 2.65 17.58 5.70
CA VAL A 282 1.45 18.40 5.90
C VAL A 282 1.47 18.98 7.31
N SER A 283 1.52 20.31 7.41
CA SER A 283 1.61 21.07 8.66
C SER A 283 0.28 21.29 9.38
N ASP A 284 -0.74 20.50 9.05
CA ASP A 284 -2.01 20.48 9.76
C ASP A 284 -2.22 19.07 10.34
N ASP A 285 -2.58 19.03 11.61
CA ASP A 285 -2.77 17.88 12.50
C ASP A 285 -4.02 17.04 12.10
N GLU A 286 -4.24 16.84 10.81
CA GLU A 286 -5.42 16.15 10.27
C GLU A 286 -5.12 14.71 9.87
N ASN A 287 -5.87 13.77 10.44
CA ASN A 287 -5.84 12.37 10.02
C ASN A 287 -6.17 12.24 8.52
N ILE A 288 -5.39 11.41 7.82
CA ILE A 288 -5.51 11.22 6.38
C ILE A 288 -6.22 9.90 6.13
N SER A 289 -7.41 9.96 5.55
CA SER A 289 -8.13 8.79 5.03
C SER A 289 -7.72 8.50 3.60
N TYR A 290 -7.51 7.22 3.29
CA TYR A 290 -7.14 6.69 1.99
C TYR A 290 -8.16 5.64 1.56
N LEU A 291 -8.41 5.58 0.26
CA LEU A 291 -8.96 4.41 -0.40
C LEU A 291 -7.80 3.47 -0.73
N SER A 292 -7.73 2.36 -0.01
CA SER A 292 -6.78 1.28 -0.21
C SER A 292 -7.34 0.27 -1.21
N GLN A 293 -6.58 -0.03 -2.24
CA GLN A 293 -6.92 -1.05 -3.23
C GLN A 293 -5.74 -1.99 -3.41
N THR A 294 -5.99 -3.30 -3.31
CA THR A 294 -4.93 -4.30 -3.31
C THR A 294 -5.14 -5.31 -4.43
N ARG A 295 -4.06 -5.68 -5.12
CA ARG A 295 -4.03 -6.73 -6.14
C ARG A 295 -2.80 -7.62 -5.95
N GLN A 296 -2.98 -8.93 -6.07
CA GLN A 296 -1.87 -9.88 -6.13
C GLN A 296 -1.09 -9.78 -7.45
N LEU A 297 0.23 -9.89 -7.38
CA LEU A 297 1.11 -9.98 -8.54
C LEU A 297 1.05 -11.39 -9.14
N SER A 298 1.34 -11.51 -10.43
CA SER A 298 1.13 -12.74 -11.19
C SER A 298 2.25 -13.78 -10.97
N ASP A 299 3.50 -13.33 -10.87
CA ASP A 299 4.69 -14.19 -10.78
C ASP A 299 5.20 -14.40 -9.34
N THR A 300 4.63 -13.69 -8.37
CA THR A 300 5.00 -13.74 -6.96
C THR A 300 3.75 -13.79 -6.10
N PRO A 301 3.80 -14.37 -4.88
CA PRO A 301 2.69 -14.33 -3.94
C PRO A 301 2.44 -12.94 -3.33
N TRP A 302 3.09 -11.89 -3.85
CA TRP A 302 3.07 -10.56 -3.28
C TRP A 302 1.82 -9.79 -3.69
N ASN A 303 1.46 -8.82 -2.87
CA ASN A 303 0.35 -7.92 -3.12
C ASN A 303 0.88 -6.51 -3.34
N PHE A 304 0.43 -5.87 -4.42
CA PHE A 304 0.60 -4.45 -4.66
C PHE A 304 -0.63 -3.71 -4.13
N THR A 305 -0.42 -2.71 -3.28
CA THR A 305 -1.47 -1.88 -2.70
C THR A 305 -1.28 -0.43 -3.09
N LEU A 306 -2.34 0.17 -3.64
CA LEU A 306 -2.45 1.58 -3.95
C LEU A 306 -3.28 2.28 -2.88
N LEU A 307 -2.78 3.40 -2.38
CA LEU A 307 -3.46 4.25 -1.40
C LEU A 307 -3.82 5.58 -2.07
N THR A 308 -5.11 5.82 -2.27
CA THR A 308 -5.58 7.07 -2.88
C THR A 308 -6.15 8.00 -1.81
N PRO A 309 -5.55 9.19 -1.57
CA PRO A 309 -6.03 10.11 -0.55
C PRO A 309 -7.48 10.55 -0.80
N LEU A 310 -8.34 10.55 0.22
CA LEU A 310 -9.77 10.89 0.14
C LEU A 310 -10.08 12.35 0.46
N GLN A 311 -9.08 13.19 0.77
CA GLN A 311 -9.27 14.56 1.24
C GLN A 311 -9.95 15.43 0.19
N ASP A 312 -9.47 15.36 -1.05
CA ASP A 312 -10.02 16.14 -2.16
C ASP A 312 -11.45 15.70 -2.49
N LEU A 313 -11.71 14.39 -2.44
CA LEU A 313 -13.06 13.86 -2.60
C LEU A 313 -14.00 14.37 -1.50
N ARG A 314 -13.53 14.36 -0.25
CA ARG A 314 -14.32 14.81 0.90
C ARG A 314 -14.61 16.31 0.83
N ARG A 315 -13.63 17.11 0.43
CA ARG A 315 -13.80 18.56 0.21
C ARG A 315 -14.86 18.83 -0.87
N GLU A 316 -14.81 18.10 -1.99
CA GLU A 316 -15.81 18.22 -3.04
C GLU A 316 -17.21 17.82 -2.56
N ALA A 317 -17.32 16.70 -1.83
CA ALA A 317 -18.59 16.26 -1.26
C ALA A 317 -19.18 17.29 -0.28
N ILE A 318 -18.35 17.94 0.54
CA ILE A 318 -18.78 19.02 1.45
C ILE A 318 -19.32 20.20 0.65
N ASN A 319 -18.61 20.63 -0.40
CA ASN A 319 -19.05 21.72 -1.27
C ASN A 319 -20.41 21.42 -1.92
N GLN A 320 -20.61 20.20 -2.42
CA GLN A 320 -21.89 19.76 -2.98
C GLN A 320 -23.01 19.79 -1.94
N GLY A 321 -22.75 19.32 -0.71
CA GLY A 321 -23.72 19.39 0.39
C GLY A 321 -24.10 20.83 0.74
N ILE A 322 -23.12 21.75 0.80
CA ILE A 322 -23.35 23.18 1.03
C ILE A 322 -24.19 23.78 -0.11
N LEU A 323 -23.89 23.47 -1.37
CA LEU A 323 -24.65 23.95 -2.53
C LEU A 323 -26.11 23.48 -2.47
N VAL A 324 -26.37 22.23 -2.10
CA VAL A 324 -27.74 21.70 -1.92
C VAL A 324 -28.47 22.45 -0.79
N ALA A 325 -27.80 22.68 0.34
CA ALA A 325 -28.36 23.42 1.46
C ALA A 325 -28.70 24.88 1.07
N VAL A 326 -27.79 25.58 0.38
CA VAL A 326 -27.99 26.96 -0.09
C VAL A 326 -29.10 27.05 -1.12
N ALA A 327 -29.14 26.13 -2.09
CA ALA A 327 -30.20 26.07 -3.10
C ALA A 327 -31.58 25.86 -2.45
N PHE A 328 -31.65 24.97 -1.45
CA PHE A 328 -32.86 24.77 -0.67
C PHE A 328 -33.28 26.03 0.11
N ALA A 329 -32.33 26.69 0.78
CA ALA A 329 -32.58 27.93 1.52
C ALA A 329 -33.12 29.05 0.61
N LEU A 330 -32.54 29.21 -0.58
CA LEU A 330 -33.01 30.15 -1.60
C LEU A 330 -34.44 29.82 -2.08
N CYS A 331 -34.73 28.54 -2.35
CA CYS A 331 -36.08 28.11 -2.74
C CYS A 331 -37.10 28.37 -1.62
N ALA A 332 -36.76 28.05 -0.37
CA ALA A 332 -37.61 28.31 0.79
C ALA A 332 -37.88 29.81 0.96
N PHE A 333 -36.85 30.65 0.82
CA PHE A 333 -36.97 32.10 0.88
C PHE A 333 -37.89 32.64 -0.22
N LEU A 334 -37.70 32.22 -1.48
CA LEU A 334 -38.54 32.63 -2.60
C LEU A 334 -40.01 32.20 -2.41
N LEU A 335 -40.25 30.99 -1.89
CA LEU A 335 -41.60 30.51 -1.58
C LEU A 335 -42.28 31.32 -0.48
N ILE A 336 -41.53 31.68 0.58
CA ILE A 336 -42.04 32.56 1.65
C ILE A 336 -42.37 33.94 1.07
N ALA A 337 -41.45 34.55 0.32
CA ALA A 337 -41.65 35.86 -0.30
C ALA A 337 -42.85 35.87 -1.26
N TRP A 338 -43.04 34.80 -2.02
CA TRP A 338 -44.19 34.66 -2.91
C TRP A 338 -45.51 34.51 -2.16
N ASN A 339 -45.53 33.74 -1.06
CA ASN A 339 -46.70 33.58 -0.21
C ASN A 339 -47.10 34.88 0.48
N GLU A 340 -46.13 35.69 0.93
CA GLU A 340 -46.41 37.01 1.49
C GLU A 340 -46.97 37.97 0.43
N ARG A 341 -46.42 37.96 -0.80
CA ARG A 341 -46.96 38.77 -1.91
C ARG A 341 -48.40 38.42 -2.29
N ARG A 342 -48.84 37.17 -2.12
CA ARG A 342 -50.23 36.74 -2.41
C ARG A 342 -51.22 37.13 -1.31
N LYS A 343 -50.75 37.48 -0.11
CA LYS A 343 -51.58 37.88 1.03
C LYS A 343 -51.81 39.39 1.10
N VAL A 344 -51.00 40.17 0.39
CA VAL A 344 -51.21 41.60 0.10
C VAL A 344 -52.14 41.70 -1.10
#